data_AF-A0A9E1XFS5-F1
#
_entry.id   AF-A0A9E1XFS5-F1
#
_cell.length_a   1.000
_cell.length_b   1.000
_cell.length_c   1.000
_cell.angle_alpha   90.00
_cell.angle_beta   90.00
_cell.angle_gamma   90.00
#
_symmetry.space_group_name_H-M   'P 1'
#
loop_
_entity.id
_entity.type
_entity.pdbx_description
1 polymer ?
#
loop_
_entity_poly.entity_id
_entity_poly.type
_entity_poly.pdbx_seq_one_letter_code
_entity_poly.pdbx_strand_id
1 'polypeptide(L)' 'MITRRYALRDDQWQRIEYLLPGRVGTVGVTAKDNRLFVEAVLYRYRAGIP' A
#
# COMPACT_ATOMS: atom_id res chain seq x y z
N MET A 1 -17.35 -5.32 -10.50
CA MET A 1 -16.27 -4.78 -9.63
C MET A 1 -16.21 -5.63 -8.37
N ILE A 2 -15.09 -6.32 -8.13
CA ILE A 2 -14.89 -7.07 -6.89
C ILE A 2 -14.54 -6.05 -5.80
N THR A 3 -15.54 -5.61 -5.03
CA THR A 3 -15.32 -4.85 -3.80
C THR A 3 -14.69 -5.80 -2.78
N ARG A 4 -13.36 -5.88 -2.76
CA ARG A 4 -12.66 -6.45 -1.60
C ARG A 4 -12.95 -5.53 -0.43
N ARG A 5 -13.82 -5.95 0.51
CA ARG A 5 -14.22 -5.16 1.69
C ARG A 5 -13.04 -4.60 2.50
N TYR A 6 -11.88 -5.21 2.33
CA TYR A 6 -10.64 -4.90 3.03
C TYR A 6 -9.53 -4.37 2.13
N ALA A 7 -9.70 -4.24 0.81
CA ALA A 7 -8.64 -3.64 -0.01
C ALA A 7 -8.72 -2.10 0.05
N LEU A 8 -7.57 -1.46 -0.08
CA LEU A 8 -7.49 -0.03 -0.26
C LEU A 8 -8.10 0.33 -1.63
N ARG A 9 -9.06 1.26 -1.60
CA ARG A 9 -9.67 1.78 -2.82
C ARG A 9 -8.68 2.65 -3.60
N ASP A 10 -8.88 2.76 -4.90
CA ASP A 10 -7.98 3.53 -5.77
C ASP A 10 -7.90 5.03 -5.39
N ASP A 11 -9.02 5.62 -4.96
CA ASP A 11 -9.07 7.02 -4.48
C ASP A 11 -8.24 7.23 -3.20
N GLN A 12 -8.22 6.24 -2.32
CA GLN A 12 -7.42 6.26 -1.10
C GLN A 12 -5.95 6.02 -1.40
N TRP A 13 -5.66 5.10 -2.34
CA TRP A 13 -4.31 4.82 -2.81
C TRP A 13 -3.65 6.07 -3.40
N GLN A 14 -4.32 6.76 -4.32
CA GLN A 14 -3.82 8.00 -4.95
C GLN A 14 -3.48 9.10 -3.94
N ARG A 15 -4.14 9.12 -2.77
CA ARG A 15 -3.87 10.08 -1.69
C ARG A 15 -2.63 9.73 -0.85
N ILE A 16 -2.19 8.49 -0.85
CA ILE A 16 -1.08 8.04 0.02
C ILE A 16 0.16 7.64 -0.78
N GLU A 17 0.01 7.30 -2.06
CA GLU A 17 1.13 6.81 -2.87
C GLU A 17 2.29 7.80 -2.95
N TYR A 18 1.99 9.11 -2.94
CA TYR A 18 3.00 10.17 -2.98
C TYR A 18 3.69 10.41 -1.63
N LEU A 19 3.13 9.90 -0.52
CA LEU A 19 3.72 10.00 0.82
C LEU A 19 4.72 8.87 1.10
N LEU A 20 4.72 7.81 0.28
CA LEU A 20 5.56 6.63 0.52
C LEU A 20 7.01 6.86 0.06
N PRO A 21 7.99 6.43 0.86
CA PRO A 21 9.38 6.30 0.41
C PRO A 21 9.50 5.13 -0.59
N GLY A 22 10.44 5.19 -1.54
CA GLY A 22 10.63 4.12 -2.54
C GLY A 22 9.73 4.25 -3.78
N ARG A 23 9.28 5.46 -4.09
CA ARG A 23 8.67 5.82 -5.38
C ARG A 23 9.73 5.99 -6.47
N VAL A 24 9.33 5.84 -7.73
CA VAL A 24 10.19 6.10 -8.89
C VAL A 24 10.78 7.51 -8.76
N GLY A 25 12.11 7.61 -8.77
CA GLY A 25 12.83 8.89 -8.61
C GLY A 25 13.20 9.28 -7.18
N THR A 26 12.89 8.46 -6.17
CA THR A 26 13.44 8.63 -4.80
C THR A 26 14.64 7.75 -4.54
N VAL A 27 15.59 8.25 -3.75
CA VAL A 27 16.80 7.54 -3.35
C VAL A 27 16.43 6.38 -2.43
N GLY A 28 16.75 5.15 -2.81
CA GLY A 28 16.44 3.92 -2.06
C GLY A 28 16.00 2.77 -2.96
N VAL A 29 15.63 1.63 -2.35
CA VAL A 29 15.05 0.50 -3.10
C VAL A 29 13.63 0.88 -3.51
N THR A 30 13.40 1.04 -4.81
CA THR A 30 12.05 1.14 -5.36
C THR A 30 11.33 -0.17 -5.08
N ALA A 31 10.27 -0.16 -4.28
CA ALA A 31 9.52 -1.40 -4.08
C ALA A 31 8.86 -1.78 -5.41
N LYS A 32 8.91 -3.07 -5.75
CA LYS A 32 8.34 -3.60 -7.00
C LYS A 32 6.84 -3.28 -7.12
N ASP A 33 6.14 -3.26 -5.97
CA ASP A 33 4.75 -2.84 -5.87
C ASP A 33 4.49 -2.22 -4.48
N ASN A 34 4.52 -0.88 -4.40
CA ASN A 34 4.26 -0.13 -3.16
C ASN A 34 2.83 -0.37 -2.64
N ARG A 35 1.86 -0.64 -3.53
CA ARG A 35 0.48 -0.88 -3.13
C ARG A 35 0.35 -2.22 -2.43
N LEU A 36 0.98 -3.25 -2.99
CA LEU A 36 1.01 -4.57 -2.37
C LEU A 36 1.67 -4.54 -0.98
N PHE A 37 2.73 -3.75 -0.82
CA PHE A 37 3.36 -3.56 0.49
C PHE A 37 2.39 -2.95 1.52
N VAL A 38 1.72 -1.85 1.17
CA VAL A 38 0.77 -1.19 2.09
C VAL A 38 -0.43 -2.09 2.39
N GLU A 39 -0.95 -2.81 1.40
CA GLU A 39 -2.02 -3.81 1.61
C GLU A 39 -1.59 -4.91 2.59
N ALA A 40 -0.35 -5.39 2.48
CA ALA A 40 0.19 -6.39 3.41
C ALA A 40 0.34 -5.84 4.83
N VAL A 41 0.77 -4.59 5.00
CA VAL A 41 0.83 -3.91 6.30
C VAL A 41 -0.56 -3.77 6.90
N LEU A 42 -1.54 -3.29 6.13
CA LEU A 42 -2.93 -3.17 6.57
C LEU A 42 -3.54 -4.52 6.94
N TYR A 43 -3.22 -5.58 6.19
CA TYR A 43 -3.62 -6.94 6.51
C TYR A 43 -3.05 -7.38 7.87
N ARG A 44 -1.74 -7.19 8.10
CA ARG A 44 -1.08 -7.54 9.37
C ARG A 44 -1.74 -6.84 10.56
N TYR A 45 -1.98 -5.53 10.45
CA TYR A 45 -2.65 -4.75 11.49
C TYR A 45 -4.07 -5.24 11.78
N ARG A 46 -4.85 -5.59 10.75
CA ARG A 46 -6.22 -6.08 10.92
C ARG A 46 -6.28 -7.50 11.46
N ALA A 47 -5.33 -8.34 11.07
CA ALA A 47 -5.25 -9.73 11.51
C ALA A 47 -4.64 -9.87 12.92
N GLY A 48 -4.13 -8.78 13.51
CA GLY A 48 -3.51 -8.80 14.83
C GLY A 48 -2.22 -9.62 14.88
N ILE A 49 -1.51 -9.73 13.76
CA ILE A 49 -0.27 -10.52 13.66
C ILE A 49 0.87 -9.69 14.29
N PRO A 50 1.46 -10.14 15.42
CA PRO A 50 2.54 -9.43 16.11
C PRO A 50 3.81 -9.26 15.28
#